data_AF-A0A9X7ZTN4-F1
#
_entry.id   AF-A0A9X7ZTN4-F1
#
_cell.length_a   1.000
_cell.length_b   1.000
_cell.length_c   1.000
_cell.angle_alpha   90.00
_cell.angle_beta   90.00
_cell.angle_gamma   90.00
#
_symmetry.space_group_name_H-M   'P 1'
#
loop_
_entity.id
_entity.type
_entity.pdbx_description
1 polymer ?
#
loop_
_entity_poly.entity_id
_entity_poly.type
_entity_poly.pdbx_seq_one_letter_code
_entity_poly.pdbx_strand_id
1 'polypeptide(L)'
;MFEKLKNLLKSENEKKIEAPQTKKSGDKLKIGYIHLSGCTGDLMSFTENYDDFADLLEAVDIVYGQTLVDVWEMPEMDLVLIEGSVCLEDKHSLKELKEARSKSKLLVALGSCAATGGFTVYAKGGQQAQPQHSSFLALQNIVKVDLAVPGCPPSPDIIKKILLAAINNDMDYLKPFMDFASNKEVCGCDLQKKVLNHSLCIGCGACAATCPTRAMSMKDGRPLFNCDRCVKCGLCYYQCTRSWLPIDQMKKEIGY
;
A
#
# COMPACT_ATOMS: atom_id res chain seq x y z
N MET A 1 -21.11 -37.52 -6.47
CA MET A 1 -21.09 -36.14 -5.92
C MET A 1 -19.75 -35.45 -6.14
N PHE A 2 -18.61 -36.12 -5.88
CA PHE A 2 -17.26 -35.60 -6.17
C PHE A 2 -16.90 -35.46 -7.67
N GLU A 3 -17.46 -36.27 -8.57
CA GLU A 3 -17.20 -36.14 -10.02
C GLU A 3 -17.92 -34.94 -10.67
N LYS A 4 -19.11 -34.58 -10.19
CA LYS A 4 -19.80 -33.35 -10.63
C LYS A 4 -19.03 -32.09 -10.21
N LEU A 5 -18.35 -32.11 -9.05
CA LEU A 5 -17.46 -31.03 -8.61
C LEU A 5 -16.19 -30.92 -9.50
N LYS A 6 -15.60 -32.06 -9.89
CA LYS A 6 -14.45 -32.09 -10.81
C LYS A 6 -14.78 -31.55 -12.20
N ASN A 7 -16.01 -31.75 -12.67
CA ASN A 7 -16.43 -31.26 -13.99
C ASN A 7 -16.79 -29.77 -13.98
N LEU A 8 -17.30 -29.23 -12.87
CA LEU A 8 -17.49 -27.78 -12.67
C LEU A 8 -16.14 -27.03 -12.59
N LEU A 9 -15.15 -27.60 -11.90
CA LEU A 9 -13.79 -27.04 -11.80
C LEU A 9 -13.00 -27.15 -13.12
N LYS A 10 -13.40 -28.05 -14.03
CA LYS A 10 -12.79 -28.15 -15.37
C LYS A 10 -13.37 -27.16 -16.37
N SER A 11 -14.64 -26.73 -16.21
CA SER A 11 -15.27 -25.76 -17.12
C SER A 11 -14.95 -24.29 -16.82
N GLU A 12 -14.43 -23.99 -15.62
CA GLU A 12 -14.04 -22.61 -15.24
C GLU A 12 -12.57 -22.26 -15.54
N ASN A 13 -11.76 -23.24 -15.95
CA ASN A 13 -10.30 -23.09 -16.11
C ASN A 13 -9.80 -22.81 -17.55
N GLU A 14 -10.68 -22.40 -18.48
CA GLU A 14 -10.29 -22.01 -19.85
C GLU A 14 -10.71 -20.58 -20.24
N LYS A 15 -10.68 -19.65 -19.28
CA LYS A 15 -10.32 -18.27 -19.60
C LYS A 15 -8.96 -18.01 -19.00
N LYS A 16 -7.91 -18.35 -19.76
CA LYS A 16 -6.60 -17.73 -19.59
C LYS A 16 -6.83 -16.23 -19.60
N ILE A 17 -6.76 -15.61 -18.42
CA ILE A 17 -6.44 -14.20 -18.32
C ILE A 17 -5.12 -14.10 -19.06
N GLU A 18 -5.12 -13.45 -20.22
CA GLU A 18 -3.91 -13.24 -21.00
C GLU A 18 -2.86 -12.67 -20.06
N ALA A 19 -1.67 -13.29 -20.03
CA ALA A 19 -0.53 -12.75 -19.32
C ALA A 19 -0.42 -11.27 -19.67
N PRO A 20 -0.30 -10.35 -18.68
CA PRO A 20 -0.17 -8.93 -18.99
C PRO A 20 0.97 -8.80 -19.99
N GLN A 21 0.65 -8.27 -21.18
CA GLN A 21 1.58 -8.21 -22.30
C GLN A 21 2.82 -7.43 -21.85
N THR A 22 3.86 -8.16 -21.45
CA THR A 22 5.15 -7.61 -21.11
C THR A 22 5.69 -6.98 -22.39
N LYS A 23 5.94 -5.67 -22.36
CA LYS A 23 6.66 -5.00 -23.45
C LYS A 23 7.99 -5.72 -23.64
N LYS A 24 8.10 -6.53 -24.70
CA LYS A 24 9.39 -7.00 -25.19
C LYS A 24 10.12 -5.81 -25.80
N SER A 25 11.37 -5.64 -25.35
CA SER A 25 12.39 -4.67 -25.79
C SER A 25 12.09 -3.18 -25.56
N GLY A 26 12.37 -2.73 -24.35
CA GLY A 26 12.57 -1.34 -23.92
C GLY A 26 13.10 -1.38 -22.48
N ASP A 27 14.03 -0.49 -22.11
CA ASP A 27 14.70 -0.50 -20.80
C ASP A 27 13.72 -0.80 -19.66
N LYS A 28 14.01 -1.85 -18.87
CA LYS A 28 13.21 -2.24 -17.71
C LYS A 28 13.00 -1.03 -16.80
N LEU A 29 11.82 -0.94 -16.19
CA LEU A 29 11.54 0.14 -15.23
C LEU A 29 12.50 0.02 -14.05
N LYS A 30 13.33 1.04 -13.82
CA LYS A 30 14.28 1.04 -12.71
C LYS A 30 13.57 1.37 -11.42
N ILE A 31 13.45 0.38 -10.55
CA ILE A 31 12.75 0.52 -9.27
C ILE A 31 13.71 0.46 -8.09
N GLY A 32 13.47 1.31 -7.10
CA GLY A 32 14.10 1.19 -5.78
C GLY A 32 13.13 0.68 -4.73
N TYR A 33 13.65 -0.04 -3.75
CA TYR A 33 12.96 -0.36 -2.51
C TYR A 33 13.76 0.19 -1.33
N ILE A 34 13.19 1.14 -0.59
CA ILE A 34 13.86 1.78 0.54
C ILE A 34 13.10 1.44 1.81
N HIS A 35 13.83 0.93 2.80
CA HIS A 35 13.32 0.63 4.13
C HIS A 35 13.73 1.73 5.10
N LEU A 36 12.76 2.52 5.59
CA LEU A 36 12.97 3.49 6.67
C LEU A 36 12.60 2.84 8.01
N SER A 37 11.81 3.50 8.87
CA SER A 37 11.31 2.90 10.11
C SER A 37 10.08 2.03 9.83
N GLY A 38 10.31 0.92 9.12
CA GLY A 38 9.33 -0.10 8.74
C GLY A 38 9.52 -1.42 9.51
N CYS A 39 8.82 -2.47 9.09
CA CYS A 39 8.95 -3.83 9.64
C CYS A 39 9.36 -4.89 8.60
N THR A 40 9.62 -4.46 7.36
CA THR A 40 9.83 -5.24 6.13
C THR A 40 8.60 -6.05 5.70
N GLY A 41 7.47 -5.89 6.37
CA GLY A 41 6.24 -6.63 6.07
C GLY A 41 5.65 -6.25 4.71
N ASP A 42 5.88 -5.03 4.23
CA ASP A 42 5.36 -4.61 2.93
C ASP A 42 6.20 -5.21 1.80
N LEU A 43 7.53 -5.33 2.00
CA LEU A 43 8.38 -6.12 1.11
C LEU A 43 8.01 -7.61 1.11
N MET A 44 7.74 -8.19 2.28
CA MET A 44 7.29 -9.59 2.34
C MET A 44 6.02 -9.78 1.51
N SER A 45 5.02 -8.91 1.71
CA SER A 45 3.79 -8.92 0.90
C SER A 45 4.06 -8.78 -0.60
N PHE A 46 5.02 -7.94 -1.01
CA PHE A 46 5.45 -7.87 -2.41
C PHE A 46 5.96 -9.22 -2.95
N THR A 47 6.77 -9.93 -2.16
CA THR A 47 7.32 -11.25 -2.53
C THR A 47 6.31 -12.39 -2.47
N GLU A 48 5.16 -12.20 -1.81
CA GLU A 48 4.07 -13.19 -1.73
C GLU A 48 3.23 -13.28 -3.03
N ASN A 49 3.60 -12.56 -4.08
CA ASN A 49 3.06 -12.76 -5.43
C ASN A 49 3.63 -14.04 -6.09
N TYR A 50 3.58 -15.18 -5.40
CA TYR A 50 4.40 -16.39 -5.67
C TYR A 50 4.42 -16.82 -7.14
N ASP A 51 3.26 -16.95 -7.78
CA ASP A 51 3.13 -17.48 -9.14
C ASP A 51 3.64 -16.48 -10.20
N ASP A 52 3.52 -15.18 -9.94
CA ASP A 52 3.86 -14.10 -10.88
C ASP A 52 5.16 -13.37 -10.51
N PHE A 53 5.83 -13.76 -9.42
CA PHE A 53 6.94 -12.98 -8.88
C PHE A 53 8.13 -12.97 -9.84
N ALA A 54 8.41 -14.10 -10.49
CA ALA A 54 9.44 -14.19 -11.52
C ALA A 54 9.14 -13.23 -12.70
N ASP A 55 7.89 -13.24 -13.20
CA ASP A 55 7.46 -12.36 -14.28
C ASP A 55 7.55 -10.88 -13.88
N LEU A 56 7.26 -10.55 -12.61
CA LEU A 56 7.43 -9.21 -12.08
C LEU A 56 8.90 -8.77 -12.10
N LEU A 57 9.83 -9.63 -11.68
CA LEU A 57 11.28 -9.37 -11.74
C LEU A 57 11.82 -9.32 -13.18
N GLU A 58 11.13 -9.93 -14.15
CA GLU A 58 11.43 -9.74 -15.56
C GLU A 58 10.96 -8.37 -16.07
N ALA A 59 9.84 -7.86 -15.54
CA ALA A 59 9.25 -6.59 -15.95
C ALA A 59 9.91 -5.35 -15.32
N VAL A 60 10.53 -5.48 -14.14
CA VAL A 60 11.20 -4.38 -13.42
C VAL A 60 12.66 -4.69 -13.16
N ASP A 61 13.48 -3.65 -13.00
CA ASP A 61 14.88 -3.77 -12.59
C ASP A 61 15.05 -3.16 -11.20
N ILE A 62 15.30 -3.97 -10.18
CA ILE A 62 15.50 -3.48 -8.81
C ILE A 62 16.94 -2.98 -8.69
N VAL A 63 17.11 -1.66 -8.74
CA VAL A 63 18.44 -1.02 -8.83
C VAL A 63 18.95 -0.50 -7.49
N TYR A 64 18.10 -0.42 -6.47
CA TYR A 64 18.45 0.11 -5.16
C TYR A 64 17.60 -0.47 -4.04
N GLY A 65 18.21 -0.64 -2.87
CA GLY A 65 17.58 -1.21 -1.68
C GLY A 65 18.42 -2.32 -1.10
N GLN A 66 19.13 -2.03 -0.01
CA GLN A 66 20.14 -2.90 0.59
C GLN A 66 19.56 -4.21 1.15
N THR A 67 18.23 -4.31 1.29
CA THR A 67 17.56 -5.57 1.60
C THR A 67 17.64 -6.58 0.43
N LEU A 68 17.77 -6.09 -0.81
CA LEU A 68 17.70 -6.89 -2.03
C LEU A 68 18.93 -6.78 -2.93
N VAL A 69 19.68 -5.68 -2.85
CA VAL A 69 20.74 -5.32 -3.81
C VAL A 69 21.97 -4.78 -3.08
N ASP A 70 23.15 -5.24 -3.48
CA ASP A 70 24.45 -4.81 -2.93
C ASP A 70 24.92 -3.44 -3.50
N VAL A 71 24.06 -2.42 -3.44
CA VAL A 71 24.34 -1.06 -3.94
C VAL A 71 24.22 -0.05 -2.80
N TRP A 72 25.28 0.75 -2.62
CA TRP A 72 25.37 1.74 -1.53
C TRP A 72 25.22 3.19 -1.98
N GLU A 73 25.47 3.47 -3.26
CA GLU A 73 25.25 4.78 -3.87
C GLU A 73 23.89 4.78 -4.55
N MET A 74 22.98 5.66 -4.12
CA MET A 74 21.61 5.70 -4.66
C MET A 74 21.63 6.13 -6.14
N PRO A 75 21.15 5.31 -7.09
CA PRO A 75 21.04 5.69 -8.49
C PRO A 75 19.77 6.52 -8.74
N GLU A 76 19.65 7.06 -9.96
CA GLU A 76 18.37 7.57 -10.47
C GLU A 76 17.40 6.42 -10.73
N MET A 77 16.12 6.62 -10.37
CA MET A 77 15.06 5.62 -10.39
C MET A 77 13.81 6.16 -11.09
N ASP A 78 13.12 5.31 -11.84
CA ASP A 78 11.82 5.66 -12.41
C ASP A 78 10.73 5.64 -11.33
N LEU A 79 10.82 4.69 -10.41
CA LEU A 79 9.87 4.53 -9.31
C LEU A 79 10.62 4.08 -8.05
N VAL A 80 10.26 4.62 -6.89
CA VAL A 80 10.78 4.15 -5.61
C VAL A 80 9.62 3.77 -4.70
N LEU A 81 9.67 2.55 -4.18
CA LEU A 81 8.81 2.04 -3.12
C LEU A 81 9.50 2.34 -1.79
N ILE A 82 8.90 3.19 -0.96
CA ILE A 82 9.44 3.47 0.38
C ILE A 82 8.49 2.89 1.42
N GLU A 83 9.00 1.94 2.19
CA GLU A 83 8.33 1.37 3.35
C GLU A 83 8.76 2.13 4.63
N GLY A 84 7.81 2.26 5.56
CA GLY A 84 8.08 2.75 6.91
C GLY A 84 7.92 4.26 7.07
N SER A 85 7.63 4.67 8.31
CA SER A 85 7.63 6.09 8.67
C SER A 85 9.06 6.63 8.78
N VAL A 86 9.21 7.95 8.88
CA VAL A 86 10.53 8.58 9.06
C VAL A 86 10.69 9.11 10.48
N CYS A 87 11.77 8.71 11.16
CA CYS A 87 12.19 9.25 12.45
C CYS A 87 12.83 10.63 12.26
N LEU A 88 12.32 11.66 12.95
CA LEU A 88 12.84 13.02 12.81
C LEU A 88 14.20 13.21 13.49
N GLU A 89 14.50 12.40 14.50
CA GLU A 89 15.78 12.47 15.21
C GLU A 89 16.90 11.69 14.51
N ASP A 90 16.58 10.83 13.53
CA ASP A 90 17.57 10.11 12.74
C ASP A 90 17.94 10.87 11.45
N LYS A 91 19.16 11.41 11.44
CA LYS A 91 19.70 12.18 10.31
C LYS A 91 19.85 11.35 9.04
N HIS A 92 20.17 10.06 9.16
CA HIS A 92 20.33 9.20 7.99
C HIS A 92 18.97 8.97 7.31
N SER A 93 17.94 8.57 8.06
CA SER A 93 16.58 8.40 7.53
C SER A 93 16.05 9.65 6.80
N LEU A 94 16.28 10.85 7.37
CA LEU A 94 15.87 12.10 6.72
C LEU A 94 16.65 12.40 5.45
N LYS A 95 17.96 12.11 5.42
CA LYS A 95 18.78 12.28 4.22
C LYS A 95 18.33 11.30 3.13
N GLU A 96 18.18 10.03 3.48
CA GLU A 96 17.75 8.95 2.60
C GLU A 96 16.42 9.28 1.92
N LEU A 97 15.41 9.70 2.69
CA LEU A 97 14.09 10.07 2.15
C LEU A 97 14.16 11.25 1.16
N LYS A 98 14.95 12.29 1.49
CA LYS A 98 15.10 13.47 0.62
C LYS A 98 15.88 13.13 -0.64
N GLU A 99 16.91 12.31 -0.52
CA GLU A 99 17.71 11.83 -1.64
C GLU A 99 16.85 10.97 -2.58
N ALA A 100 16.09 10.02 -2.02
CA ALA A 100 15.13 9.19 -2.75
C ALA A 100 14.12 10.03 -3.52
N ARG A 101 13.57 11.09 -2.90
CA ARG A 101 12.69 12.02 -3.60
C ARG A 101 13.38 12.74 -4.75
N SER A 102 14.64 13.17 -4.59
CA SER A 102 15.37 13.88 -5.64
C SER A 102 15.77 12.99 -6.81
N LYS A 103 16.03 11.70 -6.55
CA LYS A 103 16.49 10.70 -7.53
C LYS A 103 15.38 9.78 -8.05
N SER A 104 14.11 10.09 -7.78
CA SER A 104 12.97 9.31 -8.26
C SER A 104 11.96 10.16 -9.02
N LYS A 105 11.47 9.64 -10.15
CA LYS A 105 10.37 10.27 -10.89
C LYS A 105 9.05 10.08 -10.13
N LEU A 106 8.77 8.85 -9.67
CA LEU A 106 7.62 8.52 -8.84
C LEU A 106 8.04 8.01 -7.47
N LEU A 107 7.51 8.61 -6.41
CA LEU A 107 7.68 8.14 -5.03
C LEU A 107 6.38 7.55 -4.51
N VAL A 108 6.43 6.26 -4.16
CA VAL A 108 5.31 5.50 -3.61
C VAL A 108 5.54 5.28 -2.11
N ALA A 109 4.64 5.81 -1.28
CA ALA A 109 4.56 5.43 0.12
C ALA A 109 3.88 4.05 0.21
N LEU A 110 4.68 3.00 0.37
CA LEU A 110 4.23 1.62 0.44
C LEU A 110 3.93 1.26 1.90
N GLY A 111 2.68 0.86 2.16
CA GLY A 111 2.23 0.50 3.50
C GLY A 111 1.80 1.71 4.35
N SER A 112 1.00 1.42 5.36
CA SER A 112 0.39 2.42 6.23
C SER A 112 1.42 3.19 7.07
N CYS A 113 2.58 2.59 7.39
CA CYS A 113 3.63 3.32 8.10
C CYS A 113 4.18 4.47 7.25
N ALA A 114 4.49 4.22 5.98
CA ALA A 114 4.92 5.26 5.05
C ALA A 114 3.78 6.24 4.70
N ALA A 115 2.58 5.69 4.44
CA ALA A 115 1.45 6.46 3.95
C ALA A 115 0.76 7.29 5.02
N THR A 116 0.73 6.88 6.29
CA THR A 116 -0.07 7.55 7.32
C THR A 116 0.57 7.51 8.72
N GLY A 117 1.81 7.03 8.83
CA GLY A 117 2.51 6.79 10.10
C GLY A 117 2.19 5.43 10.72
N GLY A 118 1.06 4.79 10.36
CA GLY A 118 0.71 3.48 10.90
C GLY A 118 0.74 3.45 12.43
N PHE A 119 1.32 2.41 13.01
CA PHE A 119 1.42 2.31 14.48
C PHE A 119 2.55 3.16 15.09
N THR A 120 3.47 3.70 14.28
CA THR A 120 4.59 4.51 14.80
C THR A 120 4.14 5.88 15.30
N VAL A 121 2.92 6.30 14.94
CA VAL A 121 2.23 7.46 15.55
C VAL A 121 2.07 7.36 17.08
N TYR A 122 2.22 6.16 17.64
CA TYR A 122 2.19 5.94 19.10
C TYR A 122 3.57 5.99 19.75
N ALA A 123 4.64 6.09 18.96
CA ALA A 123 5.99 6.23 19.48
C ALA A 123 6.12 7.52 20.30
N LYS A 124 6.86 7.43 21.40
CA LYS A 124 7.05 8.53 22.36
C LYS A 124 8.46 8.60 22.94
N GLY A 125 9.41 7.86 22.35
CA GLY A 125 10.79 7.75 22.84
C GLY A 125 10.91 7.12 24.21
N GLY A 126 12.05 7.37 24.86
CA GLY A 126 12.40 6.86 26.19
C GLY A 126 12.97 5.44 26.20
N GLN A 127 13.00 4.75 25.05
CA GLN A 127 13.52 3.39 24.95
C GLN A 127 15.00 3.37 24.53
N GLN A 128 15.80 2.52 25.20
CA GLN A 128 17.22 2.33 24.89
C GLN A 128 17.41 1.63 23.52
N ALA A 129 18.52 1.81 22.81
CA ALA A 129 19.69 2.62 23.14
C ALA A 129 19.61 4.08 22.64
N GLN A 130 18.48 4.49 22.06
CA GLN A 130 18.27 5.86 21.56
C GLN A 130 17.00 6.46 22.17
N PRO A 131 17.01 6.86 23.45
CA PRO A 131 15.83 7.40 24.13
C PRO A 131 15.23 8.64 23.46
N GLN A 132 16.03 9.36 22.68
CA GLN A 132 15.60 10.55 21.94
C GLN A 132 14.80 10.24 20.67
N HIS A 133 14.88 9.03 20.11
CA HIS A 133 14.08 8.66 18.93
C HIS A 133 12.61 8.53 19.32
N SER A 134 11.84 9.57 19.04
CA SER A 134 10.51 9.75 19.61
C SER A 134 9.48 10.18 18.60
N SER A 135 9.89 10.86 17.52
CA SER A 135 8.98 11.49 16.58
C SER A 135 9.04 10.77 15.23
N PHE A 136 7.96 10.08 14.87
CA PHE A 136 7.84 9.36 13.59
C PHE A 136 6.69 9.94 12.78
N LEU A 137 6.96 10.32 11.52
CA LEU A 137 5.96 10.91 10.63
C LEU A 137 5.78 10.09 9.36
N ALA A 138 4.57 10.16 8.78
CA ALA A 138 4.31 9.70 7.42
C ALA A 138 5.14 10.51 6.41
N LEU A 139 5.50 9.90 5.28
CA LEU A 139 6.42 10.51 4.31
C LEU A 139 5.90 11.83 3.73
N GLN A 140 4.57 11.97 3.57
CA GLN A 140 3.96 13.17 2.98
C GLN A 140 4.04 14.41 3.87
N ASN A 141 4.50 14.26 5.12
CA ASN A 141 4.82 15.38 5.99
C ASN A 141 6.20 15.99 5.70
N ILE A 142 7.08 15.25 5.01
CA ILE A 142 8.48 15.65 4.78
C ILE A 142 8.77 15.90 3.29
N VAL A 143 8.26 15.04 2.40
CA VAL A 143 8.48 15.13 0.95
C VAL A 143 7.17 14.97 0.19
N LYS A 144 7.14 15.42 -1.08
CA LYS A 144 6.02 15.12 -1.98
C LYS A 144 6.00 13.62 -2.30
N VAL A 145 4.90 12.97 -1.97
CA VAL A 145 4.61 11.59 -2.34
C VAL A 145 3.62 11.60 -3.50
N ASP A 146 3.87 10.78 -4.53
CA ASP A 146 3.01 10.74 -5.73
C ASP A 146 1.90 9.70 -5.58
N LEU A 147 2.18 8.57 -4.93
CA LEU A 147 1.22 7.49 -4.68
C LEU A 147 1.33 7.02 -3.22
N ALA A 148 0.21 6.76 -2.56
CA ALA A 148 0.21 6.17 -1.23
C ALA A 148 -0.67 4.91 -1.21
N VAL A 149 -0.10 3.80 -0.76
CA VAL A 149 -0.73 2.48 -0.77
C VAL A 149 -1.00 2.06 0.66
N PRO A 150 -2.22 2.27 1.20
CA PRO A 150 -2.53 1.89 2.56
C PRO A 150 -2.57 0.38 2.73
N GLY A 151 -2.13 -0.09 3.89
CA GLY A 151 -2.12 -1.51 4.25
C GLY A 151 -1.12 -1.79 5.35
N CYS A 152 -1.38 -2.79 6.19
CA CYS A 152 -0.45 -3.17 7.26
C CYS A 152 -0.38 -4.72 7.36
N PRO A 153 0.16 -5.40 6.34
CA PRO A 153 0.72 -4.84 5.09
C PRO A 153 -0.35 -4.60 4.00
N PRO A 154 -0.04 -3.86 2.91
CA PRO A 154 -0.83 -3.90 1.68
C PRO A 154 -0.94 -5.33 1.16
N SER A 155 -2.00 -5.67 0.41
CA SER A 155 -2.12 -7.03 -0.15
C SER A 155 -1.09 -7.26 -1.27
N PRO A 156 -0.61 -8.49 -1.47
CA PRO A 156 0.33 -8.80 -2.56
C PRO A 156 -0.20 -8.34 -3.93
N ASP A 157 -1.48 -8.62 -4.19
CA ASP A 157 -2.17 -8.24 -5.43
C ASP A 157 -2.19 -6.73 -5.68
N ILE A 158 -2.37 -5.90 -4.65
CA ILE A 158 -2.43 -4.44 -4.87
C ILE A 158 -1.05 -3.91 -5.24
N ILE A 159 0.01 -4.45 -4.65
CA ILE A 159 1.39 -4.07 -4.97
C ILE A 159 1.69 -4.44 -6.43
N LYS A 160 1.35 -5.67 -6.84
CA LYS A 160 1.47 -6.14 -8.23
C LYS A 160 0.71 -5.23 -9.20
N LYS A 161 -0.58 -4.97 -8.93
CA LYS A 161 -1.43 -4.15 -9.82
C LYS A 161 -0.91 -2.71 -9.95
N ILE A 162 -0.37 -2.13 -8.88
CA ILE A 162 0.21 -0.77 -8.93
C ILE A 162 1.48 -0.74 -9.78
N LEU A 163 2.36 -1.74 -9.64
CA LEU A 163 3.56 -1.84 -10.48
C LEU A 163 3.18 -2.01 -11.96
N LEU A 164 2.23 -2.90 -12.27
CA LEU A 164 1.75 -3.08 -13.64
C LEU A 164 1.07 -1.82 -14.20
N ALA A 165 0.28 -1.12 -13.38
CA ALA A 165 -0.32 0.15 -13.77
C ALA A 165 0.73 1.23 -14.02
N ALA A 166 1.80 1.29 -13.21
CA ALA A 166 2.92 2.21 -13.42
C ALA A 166 3.69 1.89 -14.71
N ILE A 167 3.96 0.61 -15.00
CA ILE A 167 4.61 0.15 -16.24
C ILE A 167 3.77 0.51 -17.48
N ASN A 168 2.45 0.36 -17.38
CA ASN A 168 1.52 0.64 -18.46
C ASN A 168 1.06 2.09 -18.54
N ASN A 169 1.51 2.94 -17.61
CA ASN A 169 1.07 4.33 -17.47
C ASN A 169 -0.48 4.46 -17.34
N ASP A 170 -1.11 3.51 -16.65
CA ASP A 170 -2.56 3.50 -16.39
C ASP A 170 -2.89 4.47 -15.23
N MET A 171 -2.97 5.75 -15.57
CA MET A 171 -3.23 6.82 -14.61
C MET A 171 -4.63 6.74 -14.00
N ASP A 172 -5.60 6.16 -14.70
CA ASP A 172 -6.96 5.99 -14.20
C ASP A 172 -6.97 4.99 -13.04
N TYR A 173 -6.22 3.88 -13.18
CA TYR A 173 -6.04 2.92 -12.08
C TYR A 173 -5.27 3.51 -10.89
N LEU A 174 -4.26 4.35 -11.16
CA LEU A 174 -3.39 4.93 -10.13
C LEU A 174 -4.04 6.07 -9.35
N LYS A 175 -5.03 6.75 -9.93
CA LYS A 175 -5.67 7.95 -9.37
C LYS A 175 -6.11 7.83 -7.89
N PRO A 176 -6.77 6.73 -7.44
CA PRO A 176 -7.16 6.62 -6.03
C PRO A 176 -5.98 6.63 -5.06
N PHE A 177 -4.81 6.14 -5.48
CA PHE A 177 -3.59 6.15 -4.67
C PHE A 177 -2.91 7.52 -4.67
N MET A 178 -3.04 8.28 -5.77
CA MET A 178 -2.64 9.69 -5.83
C MET A 178 -3.50 10.54 -4.89
N ASP A 179 -4.82 10.36 -4.95
CA ASP A 179 -5.76 11.05 -4.07
C ASP A 179 -5.49 10.69 -2.60
N PHE A 180 -5.17 9.42 -2.33
CA PHE A 180 -4.85 8.97 -0.98
C PHE A 180 -3.55 9.59 -0.44
N ALA A 181 -2.57 9.90 -1.30
CA ALA A 181 -1.31 10.54 -0.89
C ALA A 181 -1.50 11.92 -0.26
N SER A 182 -2.66 12.56 -0.43
CA SER A 182 -3.00 13.81 0.27
C SER A 182 -3.34 13.62 1.77
N ASN A 183 -3.63 12.38 2.20
CA ASN A 183 -4.05 12.10 3.58
C ASN A 183 -2.83 11.91 4.49
N LYS A 184 -2.62 12.86 5.41
CA LYS A 184 -1.48 12.86 6.35
C LYS A 184 -1.77 12.16 7.67
N GLU A 185 -3.04 12.08 8.07
CA GLU A 185 -3.49 11.45 9.31
C GLU A 185 -4.75 10.64 9.03
N VAL A 186 -4.79 9.40 9.54
CA VAL A 186 -5.95 8.52 9.43
C VAL A 186 -6.21 7.79 10.74
N CYS A 187 -7.45 7.39 10.98
CA CYS A 187 -7.84 6.60 12.15
C CYS A 187 -9.13 5.82 11.87
N GLY A 188 -9.42 4.78 12.66
CA GLY A 188 -10.75 4.15 12.67
C GLY A 188 -11.89 5.15 12.91
N CYS A 189 -11.62 6.25 13.62
CA CYS A 189 -12.56 7.36 13.81
C CYS A 189 -12.97 8.06 12.49
N ASP A 190 -12.22 7.90 11.40
CA ASP A 190 -12.58 8.48 10.10
C ASP A 190 -13.91 7.93 9.60
N LEU A 191 -14.28 6.70 9.93
CA LEU A 191 -15.62 6.19 9.61
C LEU A 191 -16.70 7.02 10.31
N GLN A 192 -16.55 7.30 11.60
CA GLN A 192 -17.49 8.15 12.32
C GLN A 192 -17.54 9.54 11.69
N LYS A 193 -16.37 10.18 11.55
CA LYS A 193 -16.24 11.58 11.12
C LYS A 193 -16.67 11.81 9.69
N LYS A 194 -16.28 10.94 8.75
CA LYS A 194 -16.39 11.15 7.30
C LYS A 194 -17.52 10.33 6.65
N VAL A 195 -18.06 9.30 7.33
CA VAL A 195 -19.12 8.43 6.76
C VAL A 195 -20.40 8.45 7.59
N LEU A 196 -20.34 8.14 8.89
CA LEU A 196 -21.55 8.05 9.73
C LEU A 196 -22.16 9.41 10.02
N ASN A 197 -21.35 10.40 10.41
CA ASN A 197 -21.83 11.76 10.67
C ASN A 197 -22.41 12.43 9.42
N HIS A 198 -22.05 11.94 8.23
CA HIS A 198 -22.58 12.38 6.93
C HIS A 198 -23.76 11.54 6.44
N SER A 199 -24.28 10.62 7.26
CA SER A 199 -25.41 9.73 6.91
C SER A 199 -25.17 8.86 5.66
N LEU A 200 -23.90 8.57 5.33
CA LEU A 200 -23.54 7.77 4.16
C LEU A 200 -23.48 6.26 4.47
N CYS A 201 -23.37 5.90 5.75
CA CYS A 201 -23.19 4.51 6.16
C CYS A 201 -24.45 3.66 5.87
N ILE A 202 -24.25 2.57 5.13
CA ILE A 202 -25.30 1.58 4.81
C ILE A 202 -25.14 0.24 5.55
N GLY A 203 -24.21 0.15 6.49
CA GLY A 203 -24.05 -1.04 7.33
C GLY A 203 -23.51 -2.29 6.62
N CYS A 204 -22.81 -2.15 5.48
CA CYS A 204 -22.34 -3.30 4.68
C CYS A 204 -21.24 -4.16 5.33
N GLY A 205 -20.52 -3.64 6.33
CA GLY A 205 -19.48 -4.38 7.06
C GLY A 205 -18.09 -4.44 6.41
N ALA A 206 -17.87 -3.82 5.24
CA ALA A 206 -16.56 -3.82 4.57
C ALA A 206 -15.41 -3.32 5.46
N CYS A 207 -15.67 -2.28 6.26
CA CYS A 207 -14.71 -1.72 7.22
C CYS A 207 -14.30 -2.70 8.33
N ALA A 208 -15.20 -3.58 8.76
CA ALA A 208 -14.90 -4.63 9.74
C ALA A 208 -14.10 -5.77 9.09
N ALA A 209 -14.47 -6.17 7.88
CA ALA A 209 -13.79 -7.22 7.13
C ALA A 209 -12.31 -6.89 6.84
N THR A 210 -12.04 -5.66 6.38
CA THR A 210 -10.69 -5.21 6.03
C THR A 210 -9.77 -4.93 7.22
N CYS A 211 -10.30 -4.80 8.44
CA CYS A 211 -9.50 -4.35 9.58
C CYS A 211 -8.53 -5.45 10.04
N PRO A 212 -7.19 -5.27 9.89
CA PRO A 212 -6.23 -6.34 10.15
C PRO A 212 -6.17 -6.72 11.63
N THR A 213 -6.38 -5.76 12.53
CA THR A 213 -6.29 -5.97 13.98
C THR A 213 -7.62 -6.31 14.64
N ARG A 214 -8.71 -6.41 13.85
CA ARG A 214 -10.08 -6.57 14.36
C ARG A 214 -10.49 -5.47 15.35
N ALA A 215 -9.95 -4.26 15.16
CA ALA A 215 -10.36 -3.06 15.87
C ALA A 215 -11.76 -2.57 15.46
N MET A 216 -12.32 -3.11 14.37
CA MET A 216 -13.64 -2.77 13.87
C MET A 216 -14.53 -4.01 13.88
N SER A 217 -15.70 -3.90 14.48
CA SER A 217 -16.76 -4.92 14.51
C SER A 217 -18.08 -4.30 14.07
N MET A 218 -19.15 -5.10 13.96
CA MET A 218 -20.49 -4.61 13.59
C MET A 218 -21.47 -4.86 14.73
N LYS A 219 -22.24 -3.84 15.11
CA LYS A 219 -23.33 -3.93 16.08
C LYS A 219 -24.52 -3.12 15.57
N ASP A 220 -25.71 -3.69 15.58
CA ASP A 220 -26.95 -3.03 15.14
C ASP A 220 -26.83 -2.37 13.75
N GLY A 221 -26.12 -3.03 12.81
CA GLY A 221 -25.89 -2.53 11.46
C GLY A 221 -24.95 -1.31 11.37
N ARG A 222 -24.15 -1.03 12.41
CA ARG A 222 -23.16 0.06 12.44
C ARG A 222 -21.78 -0.45 12.89
N PRO A 223 -20.69 0.19 12.40
CA PRO A 223 -19.35 -0.13 12.87
C PRO A 223 -19.16 0.25 14.34
N LEU A 224 -18.64 -0.70 15.13
CA LEU A 224 -18.22 -0.52 16.51
C LEU A 224 -16.69 -0.54 16.56
N PHE A 225 -16.11 0.59 16.98
CA PHE A 225 -14.67 0.84 16.97
C PHE A 225 -14.04 0.62 18.34
N ASN A 226 -13.00 -0.21 18.39
CA ASN A 226 -12.11 -0.42 19.54
C ASN A 226 -10.78 0.31 19.30
N CYS A 227 -10.56 1.41 20.02
CA CYS A 227 -9.36 2.24 19.87
C CYS A 227 -8.08 1.54 20.31
N ASP A 228 -8.14 0.64 21.29
CA ASP A 228 -6.96 -0.02 21.88
C ASP A 228 -6.28 -1.00 20.92
N ARG A 229 -7.04 -1.48 19.92
CA ARG A 229 -6.53 -2.36 18.85
C ARG A 229 -6.21 -1.60 17.56
N CYS A 230 -6.53 -0.31 17.48
CA CYS A 230 -6.38 0.46 16.26
C CYS A 230 -4.92 0.83 16.02
N VAL A 231 -4.36 0.45 14.87
CA VAL A 231 -2.98 0.78 14.47
C VAL A 231 -2.91 1.98 13.51
N LYS A 232 -3.97 2.79 13.44
CA LYS A 232 -4.08 3.99 12.57
C LYS A 232 -3.63 3.76 11.12
N CYS A 233 -3.99 2.60 10.56
CA CYS A 233 -3.61 2.22 9.20
C CYS A 233 -4.50 2.82 8.09
N GLY A 234 -5.70 3.31 8.44
CA GLY A 234 -6.63 3.96 7.49
C GLY A 234 -7.43 3.03 6.58
N LEU A 235 -7.08 1.74 6.51
CA LEU A 235 -7.73 0.75 5.64
C LEU A 235 -9.26 0.73 5.74
N CYS A 236 -9.80 0.82 6.97
CA CYS A 236 -11.24 0.75 7.19
C CYS A 236 -12.01 1.89 6.49
N TYR A 237 -11.44 3.09 6.40
CA TYR A 237 -12.01 4.21 5.65
C TYR A 237 -11.72 4.08 4.16
N TYR A 238 -10.48 3.70 3.79
CA TYR A 238 -10.10 3.53 2.39
C TYR A 238 -10.94 2.48 1.66
N GLN A 239 -11.27 1.36 2.30
CA GLN A 239 -12.10 0.28 1.71
C GLN A 239 -13.61 0.51 1.89
N CYS A 240 -14.02 1.62 2.50
CA CYS A 240 -15.44 1.90 2.64
C CYS A 240 -16.04 2.23 1.27
N THR A 241 -17.05 1.50 0.82
CA THR A 241 -17.75 1.77 -0.46
C THR A 241 -18.49 3.12 -0.52
N ARG A 242 -18.38 3.91 0.54
CA ARG A 242 -19.01 5.22 0.73
C ARG A 242 -17.98 6.33 0.98
N SER A 243 -16.68 6.02 1.01
CA SER A 243 -15.61 7.03 1.02
C SER A 243 -15.25 7.44 -0.41
N TRP A 244 -15.04 6.45 -1.28
CA TRP A 244 -14.90 6.59 -2.72
C TRP A 244 -15.37 5.29 -3.38
N LEU A 245 -15.72 5.33 -4.67
CA LEU A 245 -16.16 4.13 -5.41
C LEU A 245 -15.75 4.27 -6.89
N PRO A 246 -14.79 3.46 -7.37
CA PRO A 246 -14.28 3.57 -8.73
C PRO A 246 -15.16 2.78 -9.72
N ILE A 247 -16.38 3.27 -9.96
CA ILE A 247 -17.40 2.54 -10.75
C ILE A 247 -16.87 2.16 -12.15
N ASP A 248 -16.20 3.08 -12.84
CA ASP A 248 -15.75 2.86 -14.22
C ASP A 248 -14.66 1.78 -14.29
N GLN A 249 -13.71 1.81 -13.36
CA GLN A 249 -12.69 0.77 -13.24
C GLN A 249 -13.30 -0.59 -12.87
N MET A 250 -14.29 -0.60 -11.95
CA MET A 250 -15.00 -1.83 -11.60
C MET A 250 -15.73 -2.43 -12.82
N LYS A 251 -16.42 -1.61 -13.61
CA LYS A 251 -17.10 -2.05 -14.85
C LYS A 251 -16.11 -2.63 -15.86
N LYS A 252 -14.97 -1.97 -16.05
CA LYS A 252 -13.87 -2.43 -16.92
C LYS A 252 -13.37 -3.81 -16.49
N GLU A 253 -13.19 -4.05 -15.19
CA GLU A 253 -12.71 -5.34 -14.67
C GLU A 253 -13.73 -6.47 -14.77
N ILE A 254 -15.04 -6.18 -14.64
CA ILE A 254 -16.11 -7.19 -14.76
C ILE A 254 -16.63 -7.38 -16.19
N GLY A 255 -16.17 -6.56 -17.15
CA GLY A 255 -16.55 -6.64 -18.57
C GLY A 255 -17.96 -6.13 -18.88
N TYR A 256 -18.42 -5.10 -18.17
CA TYR A 256 -19.73 -4.45 -18.38
C TYR A 256 -19.63 -3.18 -19.22
#